data_AF-A0AAE3H1X4-F1
#
_entry.id   AF-A0AAE3H1X4-F1
#
_cell.length_a   1.000
_cell.length_b   1.000
_cell.length_c   1.000
_cell.angle_alpha   90.00
_cell.angle_beta   90.00
_cell.angle_gamma   90.00
#
_symmetry.space_group_name_H-M   'P 1'
#
loop_
_entity.id
_entity.type
_entity.pdbx_description
1 polymer ?
#
loop_
_entity_poly.entity_id
_entity_poly.type
_entity_poly.pdbx_seq_one_letter_code
_entity_poly.pdbx_strand_id
1 'polypeptide(L)'
;MYKFNNDEIIFLEFASYPCTGLGCSVSDYLIYDLKNKQVNLFGNFRTANLDFYNFPFDKKLNYISTEYQGDFHGATPLHFIHRIYSLDNKGKFQLTKDSRGKEYYYEIITFPNDLTKEFEYKRNWF
;
A
#
# COMPACT_ATOMS: atom_id res chain seq x y z
N MET A 1 -10.84 -14.76 3.43
CA MET A 1 -10.31 -14.95 4.79
C MET A 1 -8.91 -15.51 4.67
N TYR A 2 -7.94 -14.87 5.30
CA TYR A 2 -6.53 -15.24 5.29
C TYR A 2 -6.11 -15.72 6.68
N LYS A 3 -5.30 -16.76 6.76
CA LYS A 3 -4.79 -17.31 8.03
C LYS A 3 -3.27 -17.32 8.00
N PHE A 4 -2.65 -16.76 9.03
CA PHE A 4 -1.21 -16.75 9.19
C PHE A 4 -0.85 -16.90 10.67
N ASN A 5 -0.11 -17.95 11.00
CA ASN A 5 0.07 -18.40 12.38
C ASN A 5 -1.29 -18.53 13.10
N ASN A 6 -1.51 -17.74 14.16
CA ASN A 6 -2.76 -17.68 14.93
C ASN A 6 -3.62 -16.46 14.58
N ASP A 7 -3.26 -15.70 13.54
CA ASP A 7 -4.00 -14.51 13.12
C ASP A 7 -4.96 -14.89 11.99
N GLU A 8 -6.22 -14.48 12.14
CA GLU A 8 -7.29 -14.69 11.17
C GLU A 8 -7.76 -13.33 10.67
N ILE A 9 -7.51 -13.05 9.39
CA ILE A 9 -7.74 -11.76 8.79
C ILE A 9 -8.83 -11.86 7.72
N ILE A 10 -9.76 -10.91 7.73
CA ILE A 10 -10.71 -10.71 6.64
C ILE A 10 -10.27 -9.46 5.89
N PHE A 11 -10.02 -9.63 4.59
CA PHE A 11 -9.80 -8.53 3.67
C PHE A 11 -11.10 -8.30 2.91
N LEU A 12 -11.67 -7.11 3.03
CA LEU A 12 -12.82 -6.64 2.26
C LEU A 12 -12.41 -5.46 1.40
N GLU A 13 -12.72 -5.53 0.11
CA GLU A 13 -12.60 -4.41 -0.80
C GLU A 13 -13.93 -3.67 -0.88
N PHE A 14 -13.87 -2.36 -0.62
CA PHE A 14 -14.94 -1.41 -0.89
C PHE A 14 -14.53 -0.59 -2.09
N ALA A 15 -14.75 -1.16 -3.27
CA ALA A 15 -14.45 -0.49 -4.51
C ALA A 15 -15.43 0.68 -4.74
N SER A 16 -15.03 1.87 -4.32
CA SER A 16 -15.61 3.12 -4.76
C SER A 16 -14.79 3.60 -5.94
N TYR A 17 -15.40 3.87 -7.10
CA TYR A 17 -14.70 4.43 -8.26
C TYR A 17 -15.21 5.84 -8.56
N PRO A 18 -15.00 6.82 -7.66
CA PRO A 18 -15.52 8.15 -7.86
C PRO A 18 -14.77 8.81 -9.02
N CYS A 19 -15.36 8.86 -10.22
CA CYS A 19 -14.69 9.30 -11.44
C CYS A 19 -14.63 10.84 -11.58
N THR A 20 -14.44 11.57 -10.47
CA THR A 20 -14.44 13.03 -10.44
C THR A 20 -13.28 13.57 -9.62
N GLY A 21 -12.46 14.44 -10.22
CA GLY A 21 -11.37 15.14 -9.55
C GLY A 21 -10.22 14.22 -9.10
N LEU A 22 -9.50 14.63 -8.05
CA LEU A 22 -8.31 13.93 -7.53
C LEU A 22 -8.62 12.58 -6.86
N GLY A 23 -9.89 12.28 -6.57
CA GLY A 23 -10.33 10.99 -6.02
C GLY A 23 -10.52 9.90 -7.07
N CYS A 24 -10.35 10.24 -8.36
CA CYS A 24 -10.54 9.30 -9.45
C CYS A 24 -9.72 8.03 -9.25
N SER A 25 -10.42 6.90 -9.25
CA SER A 25 -9.84 5.57 -9.13
C SER A 25 -9.19 5.26 -7.77
N VAL A 26 -9.56 5.91 -6.66
CA VAL A 26 -9.15 5.44 -5.32
C VAL A 26 -10.12 4.37 -4.83
N SER A 27 -9.63 3.16 -4.58
CA SER A 27 -10.40 2.08 -3.93
C SER A 27 -10.10 2.05 -2.44
N ASP A 28 -11.16 1.93 -1.62
CA ASP A 28 -11.03 1.79 -0.18
C ASP A 28 -11.05 0.30 0.21
N TYR A 29 -10.26 -0.03 1.22
CA TYR A 29 -10.01 -1.39 1.65
C TYR A 29 -10.10 -1.47 3.16
N LEU A 30 -10.77 -2.51 3.64
CA LEU A 30 -10.93 -2.82 5.05
C LEU A 30 -10.24 -4.14 5.33
N ILE A 31 -9.28 -4.11 6.24
CA ILE A 31 -8.61 -5.29 6.75
C ILE A 31 -9.00 -5.47 8.21
N TYR A 32 -9.77 -6.51 8.49
CA TYR A 32 -10.30 -6.81 9.81
C TYR A 32 -9.53 -7.96 10.45
N ASP A 33 -8.94 -7.70 11.61
CA ASP A 33 -8.38 -8.74 12.46
C ASP A 33 -9.46 -9.31 13.37
N LEU A 34 -9.82 -10.58 13.14
CA LEU A 34 -10.86 -11.28 13.89
C LEU A 34 -10.49 -11.45 15.37
N LYS A 35 -9.20 -11.68 15.65
CA LYS A 35 -8.72 -11.99 16.99
C LYS A 35 -8.83 -10.79 17.92
N ASN A 36 -8.29 -9.64 17.51
CA ASN A 36 -8.34 -8.42 18.31
C ASN A 36 -9.54 -7.52 18.01
N LYS A 37 -10.42 -7.94 17.09
CA LYS A 37 -11.60 -7.20 16.63
C LYS A 37 -11.25 -5.78 16.16
N GLN A 38 -10.15 -5.65 15.42
CA GLN A 38 -9.66 -4.37 14.94
C GLN A 38 -9.95 -4.18 13.45
N VAL A 39 -10.39 -2.97 13.12
CA VAL A 39 -10.56 -2.50 11.75
C VAL A 39 -9.34 -1.69 11.33
N ASN A 40 -8.78 -2.01 10.18
CA ASN A 40 -7.73 -1.24 9.51
C ASN A 40 -8.27 -0.76 8.16
N LEU A 41 -8.13 0.53 7.87
CA LEU A 41 -8.63 1.16 6.66
C LEU A 41 -7.46 1.63 5.80
N PHE A 42 -7.50 1.31 4.52
CA PHE A 42 -6.49 1.69 3.53
C PHE A 42 -7.15 2.20 2.26
N GLY A 43 -6.66 3.32 1.73
CA GLY A 43 -6.95 3.74 0.36
C GLY A 43 -5.82 3.28 -0.55
N ASN A 44 -6.17 2.68 -1.69
CA ASN A 44 -5.19 2.40 -2.74
C ASN A 44 -5.61 3.05 -4.05
N PHE A 45 -4.63 3.57 -4.78
CA PHE A 45 -4.87 4.06 -6.12
C PHE A 45 -5.04 2.90 -7.12
N ARG A 46 -6.12 2.99 -7.90
CA ARG A 46 -6.66 2.07 -8.92
C ARG A 46 -7.06 0.69 -8.40
N THR A 47 -6.16 -0.01 -7.72
CA THR A 47 -6.40 -1.33 -7.13
C THR A 47 -5.30 -1.64 -6.11
N ALA A 48 -5.65 -2.24 -4.98
CA ALA A 48 -4.68 -2.92 -4.13
C ALA A 48 -4.36 -4.30 -4.70
N ASN A 49 -3.12 -4.75 -4.54
CA ASN A 49 -2.87 -6.19 -4.52
C ASN A 49 -3.48 -6.70 -3.21
N LEU A 50 -4.50 -7.57 -3.30
CA LEU A 50 -5.19 -8.18 -2.15
C LEU A 50 -4.35 -9.27 -1.48
N ASP A 51 -3.05 -9.02 -1.38
CA ASP A 51 -2.04 -9.94 -0.92
C ASP A 51 -1.50 -9.52 0.45
N PHE A 52 -1.16 -10.52 1.23
CA PHE A 52 -0.35 -10.34 2.43
C PHE A 52 1.01 -11.00 2.25
N TYR A 53 2.00 -10.45 2.93
CA TYR A 53 3.40 -10.85 2.82
C TYR A 53 3.97 -11.23 4.19
N ASN A 54 4.95 -12.13 4.19
CA ASN A 54 5.75 -12.43 5.37
C ASN A 54 7.21 -12.10 5.06
N PHE A 55 7.64 -10.93 5.49
CA PHE A 55 8.96 -10.41 5.19
C PHE A 55 10.01 -10.89 6.20
N PRO A 56 11.22 -11.26 5.74
CA PRO A 56 12.27 -11.75 6.65
C PRO A 56 12.71 -10.77 7.75
N PHE A 57 12.54 -9.45 7.55
CA PHE A 57 13.02 -8.44 8.51
C PHE A 57 12.20 -8.40 9.80
N ASP A 58 10.90 -8.74 9.78
CA ASP A 58 10.04 -8.69 10.96
C ASP A 58 9.29 -9.99 11.27
N LYS A 59 9.20 -10.90 10.29
CA LYS A 59 8.46 -12.17 10.39
C LYS A 59 6.99 -11.98 10.80
N LYS A 60 6.40 -10.83 10.45
CA LYS A 60 5.00 -10.50 10.73
C LYS A 60 4.16 -10.65 9.47
N LEU A 61 2.84 -10.60 9.66
CA LEU A 61 1.94 -10.39 8.54
C LEU A 61 2.05 -8.95 8.05
N ASN A 62 2.37 -8.77 6.79
CA ASN A 62 2.61 -7.48 6.16
C ASN A 62 1.60 -7.23 5.05
N TYR A 63 1.26 -5.96 4.85
CA TYR A 63 0.42 -5.46 3.77
C TYR A 63 1.14 -4.33 3.05
N ILE A 64 1.00 -4.24 1.73
CA ILE A 64 1.55 -3.16 0.92
C ILE A 64 0.41 -2.25 0.50
N SER A 65 0.45 -0.99 0.94
CA SER A 65 -0.46 0.06 0.46
C SER A 65 0.22 0.85 -0.65
N THR A 66 -0.57 1.26 -1.64
CA THR A 66 -0.10 2.04 -2.80
C THR A 66 -0.73 3.42 -2.80
N GLU A 67 0.13 4.44 -2.76
CA GLU A 67 -0.23 5.84 -2.92
C GLU A 67 0.18 6.34 -4.29
N TYR A 68 -0.49 7.40 -4.73
CA TYR A 68 -0.25 8.05 -6.02
C TYR A 68 -0.04 9.55 -5.80
N GLN A 69 0.95 10.11 -6.50
CA GLN A 69 1.17 11.55 -6.58
C GLN A 69 1.50 11.96 -8.02
N GLY A 70 1.10 13.18 -8.39
CA GLY A 70 1.34 13.73 -9.73
C GLY A 70 0.06 14.03 -10.49
N ASP A 71 0.23 14.45 -11.74
CA ASP A 71 -0.86 14.81 -12.63
C ASP A 71 -1.05 13.74 -13.71
N PHE A 72 -2.22 13.12 -13.72
CA PHE A 72 -2.59 12.12 -14.73
C PHE A 72 -2.62 12.70 -16.15
N HIS A 73 -2.80 14.02 -16.31
CA HIS A 73 -2.71 14.71 -17.60
C HIS A 73 -1.27 15.03 -18.01
N GLY A 74 -0.29 14.69 -17.17
CA GLY A 74 1.13 14.65 -17.48
C GLY A 74 1.83 16.01 -17.46
N ALA A 75 1.30 17.00 -16.73
CA ALA A 75 2.06 18.21 -16.41
C ALA A 75 3.23 17.93 -15.45
N THR A 76 3.15 16.85 -14.67
CA THR A 76 4.21 16.38 -13.76
C THR A 76 4.42 14.88 -13.91
N PRO A 77 5.59 14.34 -13.51
CA PRO A 77 5.79 12.91 -13.39
C PRO A 77 4.75 12.27 -12.47
N LEU A 78 4.46 10.99 -12.72
CA LEU A 78 3.58 10.18 -11.88
C LEU A 78 4.41 9.37 -10.92
N HIS A 79 4.06 9.42 -9.64
CA HIS A 79 4.73 8.68 -8.57
C HIS A 79 3.79 7.63 -8.01
N PHE A 80 4.19 6.37 -8.08
CA PHE A 80 3.50 5.25 -7.46
C PHE A 80 4.34 4.80 -6.26
N ILE A 81 3.86 5.10 -5.06
CA ILE A 81 4.62 4.91 -3.81
C ILE A 81 4.01 3.75 -3.04
N HIS A 82 4.79 2.69 -2.85
CA HIS A 82 4.36 1.48 -2.17
C HIS A 82 5.01 1.40 -0.79
N ARG A 83 4.20 1.37 0.26
CA ARG A 83 4.65 1.32 1.66
C ARG A 83 4.26 0.01 2.33
N ILE A 84 5.15 -0.51 3.17
CA ILE A 84 4.90 -1.72 3.95
C ILE A 84 4.27 -1.36 5.30
N TYR A 85 3.20 -2.05 5.66
CA TYR A 85 2.60 -2.01 6.98
C TYR A 85 2.63 -3.40 7.59
N SER A 86 3.07 -3.52 8.84
CA SER A 86 3.10 -4.78 9.58
C SER A 86 1.99 -4.82 10.62
N LEU A 87 1.33 -5.98 10.77
CA LEU A 87 0.35 -6.23 11.82
C LEU A 87 1.04 -6.26 13.19
N ASP A 88 0.58 -5.41 14.11
CA ASP A 88 1.03 -5.42 15.51
C ASP A 88 0.22 -6.41 16.37
N ASN A 89 0.65 -6.57 17.62
CA ASN A 89 -0.01 -7.47 18.58
C ASN A 89 -1.40 -7.00 19.02
N LYS A 90 -1.79 -5.77 18.69
CA LYS A 90 -3.12 -5.22 18.95
C LYS A 90 -4.05 -5.37 17.76
N GLY A 91 -3.61 -5.97 16.65
CA GLY A 91 -4.41 -6.15 15.45
C GLY A 91 -4.40 -4.93 14.52
N LYS A 92 -3.47 -3.99 14.72
CA LYS A 92 -3.33 -2.80 13.88
C LYS A 92 -2.14 -2.91 12.94
N PHE A 93 -2.37 -2.60 11.67
CA PHE A 93 -1.30 -2.45 10.70
C PHE A 93 -0.60 -1.10 10.93
N GLN A 94 0.72 -1.15 11.16
CA GLN A 94 1.54 0.03 11.42
C GLN A 94 2.61 0.16 10.35
N LEU A 95 2.91 1.39 9.96
CA LEU A 95 3.93 1.68 8.96
C LEU A 95 5.29 1.18 9.41
N THR A 96 5.89 0.34 8.58
CA THR A 96 7.12 -0.37 8.92
C THR A 96 8.34 0.48 8.56
N LYS A 97 9.33 0.49 9.46
CA LYS A 97 10.53 1.34 9.37
C LYS A 97 11.79 0.51 9.58
N ASP A 98 12.89 0.95 8.96
CA ASP A 98 14.23 0.41 9.17
C ASP A 98 14.77 0.77 10.57
N SER A 99 15.97 0.27 10.89
CA SER A 99 16.63 0.51 12.18
C SER A 99 16.98 1.98 12.45
N ARG A 100 16.94 2.85 11.42
CA ARG A 100 17.15 4.30 11.52
C ARG A 100 15.84 5.07 11.57
N GLY A 101 14.70 4.38 11.58
CA GLY A 101 13.37 4.98 11.58
C GLY A 101 12.88 5.45 10.21
N LYS A 102 13.54 5.06 9.11
CA LYS A 102 13.11 5.38 7.74
C LYS A 102 12.13 4.33 7.23
N GLU A 103 11.02 4.76 6.66
CA GLU A 103 9.96 3.88 6.15
C GLU A 103 10.46 2.92 5.07
N TYR A 104 9.98 1.67 5.11
CA TYR A 104 10.19 0.76 3.99
C TYR A 104 9.26 1.13 2.83
N TYR A 105 9.84 1.39 1.66
CA TYR A 105 9.08 1.70 0.46
C TYR A 105 9.82 1.31 -0.82
N TYR A 106 9.07 1.10 -1.89
CA TYR A 106 9.56 1.29 -3.25
C TYR A 106 8.65 2.26 -3.99
N GLU A 107 9.23 2.97 -4.94
CA GLU A 107 8.57 4.01 -5.69
C GLU A 107 8.93 3.85 -7.17
N ILE A 108 7.91 3.84 -8.01
CA ILE A 108 8.05 3.85 -9.46
C ILE A 108 7.60 5.23 -9.94
N ILE A 109 8.46 5.91 -10.70
CA ILE A 109 8.16 7.22 -11.27
C ILE A 109 8.06 7.09 -12.77
N THR A 110 6.93 7.46 -13.37
CA THR A 110 6.73 7.41 -14.83
C THR A 110 6.55 8.82 -15.41
N PHE A 111 6.91 8.97 -16.68
CA PHE A 111 6.91 10.25 -17.38
C PHE A 111 6.01 10.18 -18.62
N PRO A 112 4.67 10.21 -18.45
CA PRO A 112 3.74 9.90 -19.54
C PRO A 112 3.88 10.79 -20.79
N ASN A 113 4.41 12.01 -20.65
CA ASN A 113 4.60 12.96 -21.74
C ASN A 113 6.07 13.15 -22.16
N ASP A 114 7.03 12.43 -21.57
CA ASP A 114 8.45 12.51 -21.92
C ASP A 114 8.93 11.20 -22.54
N LEU A 115 8.93 11.13 -23.87
CA LEU A 115 9.35 9.95 -24.63
C LEU A 115 10.85 9.64 -24.50
N THR A 116 11.65 10.52 -23.89
CA THR A 116 13.08 10.29 -23.66
C THR A 116 13.35 9.57 -22.34
N LYS A 117 12.34 9.42 -21.48
CA LYS A 117 12.45 8.77 -20.17
C LYS A 117 11.47 7.61 -20.07
N GLU A 118 11.97 6.43 -19.75
CA GLU A 118 11.11 5.26 -19.50
C GLU A 118 10.45 5.35 -18.11
N PHE A 119 11.23 5.15 -17.04
CA PHE A 119 10.80 5.29 -15.65
C PHE A 119 12.01 5.46 -14.73
N GLU A 120 11.79 5.98 -13.52
CA GLU A 120 12.76 5.92 -12.42
C GLU A 120 12.26 4.97 -11.32
N TYR A 121 13.20 4.38 -10.60
CA TYR A 121 12.92 3.51 -9.47
C TYR A 121 13.68 3.99 -8.24
N LYS A 122 12.96 4.26 -7.16
CA LYS A 122 13.51 4.61 -5.85
C LYS A 122 13.08 3.57 -4.84
N ARG A 123 13.96 3.23 -3.90
CA ARG A 123 13.61 2.29 -2.84
C ARG A 123 14.32 2.61 -1.54
N ASN A 124 13.62 2.41 -0.44
CA ASN A 124 14.21 2.06 0.84
C ASN A 124 13.61 0.70 1.19
N TRP A 125 14.08 -0.34 0.51
CA TRP A 125 13.53 -1.68 0.59
C TRP A 125 14.70 -2.61 0.86
N PHE A 126 14.67 -3.24 2.03
CA PHE A 126 15.69 -4.19 2.55
C PHE A 126 17.14 -3.80 2.24
#